data_AF-R7YG68-F1
#
_entry.id   AF-R7YG68-F1
#
_cell.length_a   1.000
_cell.length_b   1.000
_cell.length_c   1.000
_cell.angle_alpha   90.00
_cell.angle_beta   90.00
_cell.angle_gamma   90.00
#
_symmetry.space_group_name_H-M   'P 1'
#
loop_
_entity.id
_entity.type
_entity.pdbx_description
1 polymer ?
#
loop_
_entity_poly.entity_id
_entity_poly.type
_entity_poly.pdbx_seq_one_letter_code
_entity_poly.pdbx_strand_id
1 'polypeptide(L)'
;MPEPLPGGSSNHEPDQAPPMIPDGLLSFPQLCASIHDRVTAFLAEDAPTERLKSVQEQTRTSLGVLEEALERYSLSELSLSYNGGKDCLVLLVLYLSALHSKGLTTLPGSDEQHPQIQCVYIQAPDPFKEVEDFVASSAATYSLSLETYSKPMRAAFAEYLHDKPTVKAIFVGTRRTDPHGASLTHFDPTDHGWPDFMRIHPVIDWHYAEIWTV
;
A
#
# COMPACT_ATOMS: atom_id res chain seq x y z
N MET A 1 4.74 -47.43 45.31
CA MET A 1 5.18 -46.23 44.55
C MET A 1 4.84 -46.48 43.10
N PRO A 2 3.97 -45.69 42.45
CA PRO A 2 3.75 -45.79 41.01
C PRO A 2 4.76 -44.93 40.23
N GLU A 3 5.17 -45.43 39.06
CA GLU A 3 6.08 -44.78 38.11
C GLU A 3 5.48 -43.50 37.49
N PRO A 4 6.31 -42.53 37.02
CA PRO A 4 5.81 -41.34 36.36
C PRO A 4 5.57 -41.56 34.86
N LEU A 5 4.44 -41.05 34.37
CA LEU A 5 4.11 -40.95 32.94
C LEU A 5 5.04 -39.95 32.23
N PRO A 6 5.51 -40.23 31.00
CA PRO A 6 6.24 -39.24 30.22
C PRO A 6 5.27 -38.19 29.66
N GLY A 7 5.38 -36.95 30.16
CA GLY A 7 4.72 -35.78 29.60
C GLY A 7 5.42 -35.35 28.31
N GLY A 8 4.83 -35.70 27.17
CA GLY A 8 5.16 -35.09 25.89
C GLY A 8 4.42 -33.75 25.77
N SER A 9 5.11 -32.64 26.07
CA SER A 9 4.64 -31.31 25.68
C SER A 9 5.06 -31.07 24.23
N SER A 10 4.16 -31.30 23.28
CA SER A 10 4.32 -30.79 21.93
C SER A 10 4.03 -29.28 21.97
N ASN A 11 5.08 -28.48 22.05
CA ASN A 11 5.00 -27.07 21.69
C ASN A 11 4.67 -27.00 20.20
N HIS A 12 3.39 -26.84 19.87
CA HIS A 12 3.01 -26.34 18.55
C HIS A 12 3.35 -24.85 18.52
N GLU A 13 4.50 -24.51 17.95
CA GLU A 13 4.70 -23.16 17.43
C GLU A 13 3.64 -22.91 16.36
N PRO A 14 2.97 -21.73 16.36
CA PRO A 14 2.05 -21.38 15.30
C PRO A 14 2.83 -21.33 13.98
N ASP A 15 2.31 -22.03 12.97
CA ASP A 15 2.82 -22.07 11.62
C ASP A 15 2.98 -20.64 11.10
N GLN A 16 4.22 -20.15 11.01
CA GLN A 16 4.47 -18.79 10.53
C GLN A 16 4.25 -18.80 9.03
N ALA A 17 3.25 -18.02 8.58
CA ALA A 17 3.02 -17.81 7.16
C ALA A 17 4.34 -17.38 6.49
N PRO A 18 4.69 -17.96 5.32
CA PRO A 18 5.94 -17.64 4.65
C PRO A 18 5.99 -16.13 4.33
N PRO A 19 7.16 -15.49 4.48
CA PRO A 19 7.30 -14.03 4.34
C PRO A 19 6.71 -13.56 3.01
N MET A 20 6.05 -12.39 3.04
CA MET A 20 5.36 -11.82 1.87
C MET A 20 6.28 -11.73 0.65
N ILE A 21 7.58 -11.56 0.88
CA ILE A 21 8.62 -11.47 -0.14
C ILE A 21 9.63 -12.61 0.10
N PRO A 22 9.85 -13.50 -0.89
CA PRO A 22 10.85 -14.56 -0.80
C PRO A 22 12.26 -14.03 -0.55
N ASP A 23 13.13 -14.85 0.06
CA ASP A 23 14.56 -14.55 0.19
C ASP A 23 15.22 -14.47 -1.20
N GLY A 24 15.43 -13.25 -1.70
CA GLY A 24 16.02 -12.95 -3.00
C GLY A 24 15.42 -11.69 -3.64
N LEU A 25 16.22 -10.95 -4.41
CA LEU A 25 15.74 -9.75 -5.10
C LEU A 25 14.84 -10.16 -6.29
N LEU A 26 13.52 -10.22 -6.09
CA LEU A 26 12.57 -10.37 -7.19
C LEU A 26 12.63 -9.15 -8.11
N SER A 27 12.51 -9.37 -9.43
CA SER A 27 12.24 -8.25 -10.34
C SER A 27 10.86 -7.64 -10.03
N PHE A 28 10.65 -6.36 -10.36
CA PHE A 28 9.38 -5.69 -10.10
C PHE A 28 8.14 -6.44 -10.63
N PRO A 29 8.14 -6.98 -11.87
CA PRO A 29 7.00 -7.77 -12.35
C PRO A 29 6.75 -9.04 -11.53
N GLN A 30 7.82 -9.73 -11.12
CA GLN A 30 7.72 -10.94 -10.28
C GLN A 30 7.23 -10.63 -8.87
N LEU A 31 7.67 -9.51 -8.30
CA LEU A 31 7.18 -9.03 -7.00
C LEU A 31 5.68 -8.74 -7.06
N CYS A 32 5.24 -7.98 -8.06
CA CYS A 32 3.82 -7.66 -8.25
C CYS A 32 2.98 -8.93 -8.47
N ALA A 33 3.48 -9.89 -9.27
CA ALA A 33 2.84 -11.18 -9.47
C ALA A 33 2.71 -11.97 -8.17
N SER A 34 3.78 -12.07 -7.38
CA SER A 34 3.74 -12.78 -6.09
C SER A 34 2.77 -12.16 -5.09
N ILE A 35 2.72 -10.82 -5.04
CA ILE A 35 1.74 -10.09 -4.22
C ILE A 35 0.32 -10.36 -4.73
N HIS A 36 0.10 -10.27 -6.03
CA HIS A 36 -1.19 -10.52 -6.65
C HIS A 36 -1.72 -11.94 -6.37
N ASP A 37 -0.86 -12.95 -6.49
CA ASP A 37 -1.20 -14.35 -6.21
C ASP A 37 -1.65 -14.52 -4.75
N ARG A 38 -0.95 -13.89 -3.80
CA ARG A 38 -1.31 -13.93 -2.38
C ARG A 38 -2.63 -13.23 -2.08
N VAL A 39 -2.84 -12.04 -2.65
CA VAL A 39 -4.11 -11.30 -2.50
C VAL A 39 -5.25 -12.11 -3.09
N THR A 40 -5.05 -12.71 -4.25
CA THR A 40 -6.05 -13.54 -4.92
C THR A 40 -6.37 -14.81 -4.13
N ALA A 41 -5.34 -15.49 -3.59
CA ALA A 41 -5.52 -16.64 -2.72
C ALA A 41 -6.32 -16.27 -1.46
N PHE A 42 -5.95 -15.18 -0.78
CA PHE A 42 -6.68 -14.67 0.38
C PHE A 42 -8.15 -14.36 0.07
N LEU A 43 -8.44 -13.78 -1.10
CA LEU A 43 -9.80 -13.48 -1.52
C LEU A 43 -10.63 -14.72 -1.92
N ALA A 44 -9.97 -15.84 -2.21
CA ALA A 44 -10.59 -17.11 -2.58
C ALA A 44 -10.81 -18.04 -1.38
N GLU A 45 -10.15 -17.79 -0.25
CA GLU A 45 -10.32 -18.55 0.98
C GLU A 45 -11.71 -18.34 1.62
N ASP A 46 -12.20 -19.36 2.32
CA ASP A 46 -13.37 -19.23 3.18
C ASP A 46 -13.10 -18.22 4.30
N ALA A 47 -14.06 -17.35 4.58
CA ALA A 47 -13.99 -16.36 5.65
C ALA A 47 -14.85 -16.78 6.85
N PRO A 48 -14.33 -17.61 7.78
CA PRO A 48 -15.12 -18.18 8.89
C PRO A 48 -15.52 -17.14 9.95
N THR A 49 -14.93 -15.94 9.91
CA THR A 49 -15.24 -14.87 10.86
C THR A 49 -15.76 -13.64 10.13
N GLU A 50 -16.63 -12.86 10.79
CA GLU A 50 -17.11 -11.57 10.26
C GLU A 50 -15.96 -10.61 9.97
N ARG A 51 -14.87 -10.68 10.75
CA ARG A 51 -13.68 -9.87 10.49
C ARG A 51 -13.04 -10.23 9.16
N LEU A 52 -12.82 -11.52 8.88
CA LEU A 52 -12.23 -11.96 7.61
C LEU A 52 -13.13 -11.61 6.42
N LYS A 53 -14.45 -11.74 6.57
CA LYS A 53 -15.41 -11.32 5.53
C LYS A 53 -15.26 -9.83 5.24
N SER A 54 -15.24 -9.02 6.29
CA SER A 54 -15.08 -7.56 6.16
C SER A 54 -13.74 -7.20 5.51
N VAL A 55 -12.63 -7.84 5.89
CA VAL A 55 -11.32 -7.62 5.24
C VAL A 55 -11.40 -7.98 3.76
N GLN A 56 -11.94 -9.13 3.38
CA GLN A 56 -12.08 -9.51 1.98
C GLN A 56 -12.98 -8.54 1.20
N GLU A 57 -14.09 -8.08 1.77
CA GLU A 57 -14.97 -7.07 1.17
C GLU A 57 -14.25 -5.73 0.96
N GLN A 58 -13.49 -5.27 1.95
CA GLN A 58 -12.70 -4.05 1.86
C GLN A 58 -11.55 -4.17 0.86
N THR A 59 -10.87 -5.32 0.81
CA THR A 59 -9.86 -5.61 -0.22
C THR A 59 -10.45 -5.54 -1.62
N ARG A 60 -11.62 -6.13 -1.86
CA ARG A 60 -12.29 -6.05 -3.18
C ARG A 60 -12.68 -4.61 -3.53
N THR A 61 -13.20 -3.86 -2.56
CA THR A 61 -13.56 -2.44 -2.75
C THR A 61 -12.34 -1.60 -3.10
N SER A 62 -11.24 -1.73 -2.34
CA SER A 62 -9.99 -1.02 -2.60
C SER A 62 -9.40 -1.36 -3.96
N LEU A 63 -9.40 -2.64 -4.36
CA LEU A 63 -8.93 -3.05 -5.69
C LEU A 63 -9.78 -2.41 -6.80
N GLY A 64 -11.11 -2.35 -6.64
CA GLY A 64 -11.98 -1.66 -7.61
C GLY A 64 -11.66 -0.17 -7.75
N VAL A 65 -11.39 0.53 -6.65
CA VAL A 65 -10.98 1.95 -6.66
C VAL A 65 -9.62 2.14 -7.34
N LEU A 66 -8.66 1.25 -7.08
CA LEU A 66 -7.33 1.28 -7.70
C LEU A 66 -7.41 1.02 -9.20
N GLU A 67 -8.22 0.05 -9.62
CA GLU A 67 -8.45 -0.26 -11.03
C GLU A 67 -9.14 0.91 -11.76
N GLU A 68 -10.13 1.55 -11.14
CA GLU A 68 -10.78 2.76 -11.66
C GLU A 68 -9.78 3.92 -11.81
N ALA A 69 -8.86 4.09 -10.86
CA ALA A 69 -7.81 5.09 -10.95
C ALA A 69 -6.84 4.80 -12.12
N LEU A 70 -6.44 3.54 -12.30
CA LEU A 70 -5.58 3.08 -13.40
C LEU A 70 -6.24 3.19 -14.77
N GLU A 71 -7.57 3.29 -14.83
CA GLU A 71 -8.32 3.59 -16.07
C GLU A 71 -8.42 5.09 -16.35
N ARG A 72 -8.46 5.92 -15.31
CA ARG A 72 -8.60 7.38 -15.41
C ARG A 72 -7.28 8.10 -15.67
N TYR A 73 -6.18 7.54 -15.19
CA TYR A 73 -4.87 8.18 -15.18
C TYR A 73 -3.80 7.22 -15.69
N SER A 74 -2.86 7.73 -16.47
CA SER A 74 -1.63 7.02 -16.80
C SER A 74 -0.72 6.90 -15.58
N LEU A 75 0.22 5.95 -15.61
CA LEU A 75 1.15 5.73 -14.49
C LEU A 75 1.98 6.96 -14.11
N SER A 76 2.33 7.82 -15.07
CA SER A 76 3.07 9.07 -14.83
C SER A 76 2.21 10.21 -14.27
N GLU A 77 0.89 10.07 -14.29
CA GLU A 77 -0.07 10.99 -13.69
C GLU A 77 -0.45 10.59 -12.26
N LEU A 78 -0.07 9.38 -11.84
CA LEU A 78 -0.33 8.82 -10.52
C LEU A 78 0.89 8.93 -9.60
N SER A 79 0.64 9.24 -8.34
CA SER A 79 1.63 9.08 -7.27
C SER A 79 1.01 8.50 -6.01
N LEU A 80 1.83 7.96 -5.11
CA LEU A 80 1.41 7.47 -3.80
C LEU A 80 2.06 8.31 -2.68
N SER A 81 1.24 8.83 -1.76
CA SER A 81 1.72 9.49 -0.55
C SER A 81 2.18 8.42 0.45
N TYR A 82 3.49 8.20 0.55
CA TYR A 82 4.08 7.10 1.33
C TYR A 82 4.83 7.65 2.54
N ASN A 83 4.45 7.21 3.75
CA ASN A 83 5.08 7.65 5.00
C ASN A 83 5.61 6.47 5.86
N GLY A 84 5.65 5.26 5.31
CA GLY A 84 6.06 4.06 6.03
C GLY A 84 5.04 3.56 7.08
N GLY A 85 3.86 4.18 7.16
CA GLY A 85 2.78 3.73 8.04
C GLY A 85 2.08 2.48 7.51
N LYS A 86 1.40 1.76 8.42
CA LYS A 86 0.62 0.56 8.08
C LYS A 86 -0.42 0.81 6.99
N ASP A 87 -1.11 1.94 7.02
CA ASP A 87 -2.24 2.21 6.13
C ASP A 87 -1.76 2.47 4.69
N CYS A 88 -0.69 3.23 4.51
CA CYS A 88 -0.08 3.42 3.19
C CYS A 88 0.64 2.15 2.69
N LEU A 89 1.11 1.28 3.59
CA LEU A 89 1.69 0.00 3.22
C LEU A 89 0.63 -0.97 2.69
N VAL A 90 -0.52 -1.11 3.35
CA VAL A 90 -1.65 -1.89 2.83
C VAL A 90 -2.08 -1.37 1.46
N LEU A 91 -2.22 -0.04 1.34
CA LEU A 91 -2.52 0.60 0.06
C LEU A 91 -1.49 0.28 -1.03
N LEU A 92 -0.19 0.34 -0.70
CA LEU A 92 0.89 -0.01 -1.62
C LEU A 92 0.79 -1.48 -2.09
N VAL A 93 0.57 -2.42 -1.16
CA VAL A 93 0.41 -3.86 -1.48
C VAL A 93 -0.76 -4.08 -2.44
N LEU A 94 -1.91 -3.46 -2.17
CA LEU A 94 -3.08 -3.56 -3.05
C LEU A 94 -2.84 -2.88 -4.40
N TYR A 95 -2.13 -1.76 -4.44
CA TYR A 95 -1.78 -1.09 -5.69
C TYR A 95 -0.86 -1.93 -6.56
N LEU A 96 0.15 -2.59 -5.97
CA LEU A 96 1.02 -3.54 -6.67
C LEU A 96 0.23 -4.72 -7.27
N SER A 97 -0.75 -5.25 -6.53
CA SER A 97 -1.67 -6.28 -7.04
C SER A 97 -2.50 -5.78 -8.23
N ALA A 98 -3.04 -4.57 -8.14
CA ALA A 98 -3.82 -3.96 -9.21
C ALA A 98 -2.98 -3.70 -10.47
N LEU A 99 -1.74 -3.22 -10.33
CA LEU A 99 -0.82 -3.06 -11.46
C LEU A 99 -0.59 -4.37 -12.22
N HIS A 100 -0.40 -5.48 -11.48
CA HIS A 100 -0.26 -6.80 -12.09
C HIS A 100 -1.53 -7.22 -12.83
N SER A 101 -2.69 -7.11 -12.18
CA SER A 101 -4.00 -7.46 -12.75
C SER A 101 -4.29 -6.71 -14.05
N LYS A 102 -3.88 -5.44 -14.14
CA LYS A 102 -4.05 -4.60 -15.35
C LYS A 102 -2.95 -4.81 -16.40
N GLY A 103 -1.99 -5.71 -16.18
CA GLY A 103 -0.87 -5.96 -17.10
C GLY A 103 0.07 -4.77 -17.24
N LEU A 104 0.14 -3.91 -16.21
CA LEU A 104 0.90 -2.67 -16.23
C LEU A 104 2.30 -2.82 -15.64
N THR A 105 2.74 -4.03 -15.31
CA THR A 105 4.03 -4.28 -14.65
C THR A 105 5.21 -4.41 -15.62
N THR A 106 4.98 -4.43 -16.93
CA THR A 106 6.02 -4.50 -17.97
C THR A 106 5.79 -3.43 -19.03
N LEU A 107 6.87 -2.92 -19.62
CA LEU A 107 6.78 -2.01 -20.75
C LEU A 107 6.71 -2.80 -22.07
N PRO A 108 5.86 -2.41 -23.05
CA PRO A 108 5.83 -3.07 -24.35
C PRO A 108 7.16 -2.88 -25.08
N GLY A 109 7.89 -3.96 -25.31
CA GLY A 109 9.09 -3.97 -26.16
C GLY A 109 10.43 -3.71 -25.46
N SER A 110 10.48 -3.70 -24.13
CA SER A 110 11.75 -3.74 -23.39
C SER A 110 11.80 -4.93 -22.43
N ASP A 111 12.92 -5.66 -22.45
CA ASP A 111 13.27 -6.65 -21.41
C ASP A 111 13.71 -5.97 -20.09
N GLU A 112 13.70 -4.63 -20.04
CA GLU A 112 14.19 -3.87 -18.88
C GLU A 112 13.14 -2.89 -18.33
N GLN A 113 12.96 -3.07 -17.01
CA GLN A 113 12.50 -2.17 -15.94
C GLN A 113 11.20 -1.38 -16.19
N HIS A 114 10.13 -1.83 -15.52
CA HIS A 114 9.00 -0.97 -15.17
C HIS A 114 9.52 0.29 -14.46
N PRO A 115 8.98 1.49 -14.76
CA PRO A 115 9.33 2.69 -14.03
C PRO A 115 9.02 2.52 -12.55
N GLN A 116 9.95 2.88 -11.65
CA GLN A 116 9.70 2.84 -10.21
C GLN A 116 8.38 3.54 -9.85
N ILE A 117 7.70 3.07 -8.80
CA ILE A 117 6.44 3.68 -8.36
C ILE A 117 6.74 5.06 -7.82
N GLN A 118 6.17 6.08 -8.44
CA GLN A 118 6.35 7.45 -8.02
C GLN A 118 5.65 7.72 -6.69
N CYS A 119 6.43 8.10 -5.68
CA CYS A 119 5.95 8.35 -4.33
C CYS A 119 6.39 9.73 -3.84
N VAL A 120 5.57 10.32 -2.98
CA VAL A 120 5.91 11.53 -2.22
C VAL A 120 5.94 11.19 -0.73
N TYR A 121 7.02 11.58 -0.07
CA TYR A 121 7.18 11.47 1.38
C TYR A 121 7.31 12.86 2.01
N ILE A 122 6.28 13.26 2.76
CA ILE A 122 6.33 14.50 3.53
C ILE A 122 6.85 14.15 4.91
N GLN A 123 8.12 14.46 5.15
CA GLN A 123 8.83 14.09 6.36
C GLN A 123 8.35 14.94 7.55
N ALA A 124 8.16 14.29 8.70
CA ALA A 124 7.87 15.00 9.94
C ALA A 124 9.08 15.88 10.36
N PRO A 125 8.89 16.96 11.13
CA PRO A 125 9.99 17.81 11.58
C PRO A 125 11.06 17.10 12.43
N ASP A 126 10.67 16.05 13.14
CA ASP A 126 11.55 15.24 13.99
C ASP A 126 11.14 13.75 13.84
N PRO A 127 11.56 13.10 12.75
CA PRO A 127 11.16 11.72 12.47
C PRO A 127 11.97 10.74 13.31
N PHE A 128 11.31 9.70 13.79
CA PHE A 128 12.00 8.58 14.44
C PHE A 128 12.90 7.87 13.43
N LYS A 129 14.13 7.54 13.83
CA LYS A 129 15.10 6.87 12.96
C LYS A 129 14.54 5.55 12.42
N GLU A 130 13.80 4.82 13.25
CA GLU A 130 13.18 3.55 12.91
C GLU A 130 12.17 3.70 11.75
N VAL A 131 11.48 4.84 11.68
CA VAL A 131 10.56 5.15 10.58
C VAL A 131 11.35 5.45 9.31
N GLU A 132 12.42 6.24 9.40
CA GLU A 132 13.28 6.55 8.24
C GLU A 132 13.95 5.29 7.67
N ASP A 133 14.47 4.42 8.54
CA ASP A 133 15.06 3.14 8.15
C ASP A 133 14.01 2.23 7.50
N PHE A 134 12.78 2.21 8.03
CA PHE A 134 11.68 1.45 7.44
C PHE A 134 11.28 2.01 6.07
N VAL A 135 11.13 3.33 5.93
CA VAL A 135 10.81 3.98 4.66
C VAL A 135 11.89 3.70 3.62
N ALA A 136 13.17 3.80 3.99
CA ALA A 136 14.28 3.54 3.08
C ALA A 136 14.34 2.08 2.63
N SER A 137 14.20 1.14 3.58
CA SER A 137 14.22 -0.30 3.26
C SER A 137 13.02 -0.71 2.41
N SER A 138 11.81 -0.31 2.80
CA SER A 138 10.59 -0.59 2.04
C SER A 138 10.59 0.07 0.65
N ALA A 139 11.13 1.28 0.49
CA ALA A 139 11.27 1.90 -0.82
C ALA A 139 12.14 1.08 -1.77
N ALA A 140 13.26 0.53 -1.27
CA ALA A 140 14.10 -0.38 -2.04
C ALA A 140 13.36 -1.69 -2.37
N THR A 141 12.71 -2.28 -1.38
CA THR A 141 11.96 -3.53 -1.51
C THR A 141 10.84 -3.45 -2.56
N TYR A 142 10.06 -2.37 -2.57
CA TYR A 142 8.90 -2.20 -3.44
C TYR A 142 9.19 -1.38 -4.71
N SER A 143 10.46 -1.09 -5.00
CA SER A 143 10.90 -0.29 -6.16
C SER A 143 10.20 1.08 -6.25
N LEU A 144 10.21 1.83 -5.15
CA LEU A 144 9.62 3.17 -5.06
C LEU A 144 10.63 4.25 -5.48
N SER A 145 10.18 5.21 -6.28
CA SER A 145 10.88 6.47 -6.55
C SER A 145 10.35 7.52 -5.57
N LEU A 146 11.06 7.72 -4.46
CA LEU A 146 10.59 8.51 -3.34
C LEU A 146 11.16 9.94 -3.39
N GLU A 147 10.29 10.94 -3.53
CA GLU A 147 10.66 12.35 -3.38
C GLU A 147 10.31 12.84 -1.96
N THR A 148 11.31 13.32 -1.23
CA THR A 148 11.18 13.68 0.19
C THR A 148 11.14 15.18 0.39
N TYR A 149 10.15 15.67 1.15
CA TYR A 149 9.97 17.08 1.45
C TYR A 149 9.78 17.31 2.96
N SER A 150 10.60 18.19 3.55
CA SER A 150 10.54 18.55 4.97
C SER A 150 9.89 19.94 5.15
N LYS A 151 8.62 20.07 4.73
CA LYS A 151 7.84 21.32 4.77
C LYS A 151 6.42 21.07 5.30
N PRO A 152 5.68 22.11 5.73
CA PRO A 152 4.25 21.96 6.01
C PRO A 152 3.53 21.34 4.81
N MET A 153 2.60 20.40 5.08
CA MET A 153 2.02 19.50 4.08
C MET A 153 1.57 20.20 2.79
N ARG A 154 0.82 21.30 2.90
CA ARG A 154 0.36 22.08 1.74
C ARG A 154 1.50 22.65 0.90
N ALA A 155 2.56 23.15 1.54
CA ALA A 155 3.73 23.70 0.85
C ALA A 155 4.58 22.58 0.23
N ALA A 156 4.70 21.44 0.90
CA ALA A 156 5.37 20.26 0.36
C ALA A 156 4.69 19.75 -0.92
N PHE A 157 3.36 19.61 -0.93
CA PHE A 157 2.64 19.23 -2.15
C PHE A 157 2.73 20.28 -3.26
N ALA A 158 2.77 21.57 -2.92
CA ALA A 158 2.91 22.63 -3.93
C ALA A 158 4.27 22.53 -4.66
N GLU A 159 5.33 22.26 -3.90
CA GLU A 159 6.67 22.04 -4.46
C GLU A 159 6.76 20.71 -5.22
N TYR A 160 6.21 19.64 -4.65
CA TYR A 160 6.17 18.35 -5.31
C TYR A 160 5.50 18.38 -6.69
N LEU A 161 4.35 19.05 -6.80
CA LEU A 161 3.63 19.18 -8.09
C LEU A 161 4.32 20.17 -9.04
N HIS A 162 5.14 21.09 -8.52
CA HIS A 162 6.02 21.90 -9.36
C HIS A 162 7.15 21.06 -9.97
N ASP A 163 7.77 20.19 -9.16
CA ASP A 163 8.84 19.29 -9.59
C ASP A 163 8.34 18.15 -10.48
N LYS A 164 7.09 17.70 -10.27
CA LYS A 164 6.41 16.62 -10.99
C LYS A 164 5.11 17.11 -11.66
N PRO A 165 5.20 17.96 -12.69
CA PRO A 165 4.04 18.61 -13.30
C PRO A 165 3.09 17.64 -14.05
N THR A 166 3.49 16.38 -14.25
CA THR A 166 2.63 15.36 -14.85
C THR A 166 1.63 14.78 -13.85
N VAL A 167 1.90 14.87 -12.54
CA VAL A 167 1.03 14.29 -11.52
C VAL A 167 -0.31 15.01 -11.49
N LYS A 168 -1.39 14.22 -11.55
CA LYS A 168 -2.78 14.70 -11.47
C LYS A 168 -3.54 14.07 -10.31
N ALA A 169 -3.10 12.90 -9.85
CA ALA A 169 -3.78 12.19 -8.78
C ALA A 169 -2.79 11.53 -7.82
N ILE A 170 -3.11 11.56 -6.53
CA ILE A 170 -2.27 11.04 -5.46
C ILE A 170 -3.10 10.09 -4.59
N PHE A 171 -2.64 8.86 -4.45
CA PHE A 171 -3.19 7.88 -3.51
C PHE A 171 -2.80 8.24 -2.08
N VAL A 172 -3.78 8.23 -1.17
CA VAL A 172 -3.62 8.61 0.24
C VAL A 172 -4.22 7.54 1.15
N GLY A 173 -3.44 7.11 2.14
CA GLY A 173 -3.83 6.09 3.12
C GLY A 173 -4.73 6.59 4.27
N THR A 174 -5.55 7.62 4.04
CA THR A 174 -6.47 8.16 5.06
C THR A 174 -7.67 7.24 5.23
N ARG A 175 -8.12 7.06 6.49
CA ARG A 175 -9.33 6.32 6.86
C ARG A 175 -10.39 7.26 7.43
N ARG A 176 -11.67 6.84 7.43
CA ARG A 176 -12.78 7.64 7.99
C ARG A 176 -12.56 8.09 9.44
N THR A 177 -11.85 7.27 10.21
CA THR A 177 -11.58 7.53 11.63
C THR A 177 -10.43 8.51 11.87
N ASP A 178 -9.68 8.87 10.83
CA ASP A 178 -8.57 9.81 10.94
C ASP A 178 -9.08 11.26 10.94
N PRO A 179 -8.30 12.23 11.46
CA PRO A 179 -8.69 13.64 11.42
C PRO A 179 -9.07 14.09 10.00
N HIS A 180 -10.24 14.72 9.86
CA HIS A 180 -10.81 15.19 8.59
C HIS A 180 -11.23 14.08 7.60
N GLY A 181 -11.16 12.79 7.97
CA GLY A 181 -11.50 11.67 7.08
C GLY A 181 -12.99 11.34 6.95
N ALA A 182 -13.82 11.81 7.89
CA ALA A 182 -15.21 11.32 8.04
C ALA A 182 -16.08 11.50 6.77
N SER A 183 -15.95 12.65 6.09
CA SER A 183 -16.76 13.02 4.92
C SER A 183 -16.07 12.76 3.57
N LEU A 184 -14.88 12.16 3.57
CA LEU A 184 -14.16 11.86 2.33
C LEU A 184 -14.84 10.71 1.59
N THR A 185 -14.69 10.74 0.27
CA THR A 185 -15.07 9.69 -0.67
C THR A 185 -13.81 9.01 -1.22
N HIS A 186 -13.97 8.05 -2.13
CA HIS A 186 -12.81 7.43 -2.76
C HIS A 186 -12.04 8.38 -3.68
N PHE A 187 -12.68 9.42 -4.21
CA PHE A 187 -12.10 10.37 -5.14
C PHE A 187 -12.55 11.79 -4.80
N ASP A 188 -11.69 12.56 -4.16
CA ASP A 188 -11.98 13.95 -3.79
C ASP A 188 -10.91 14.88 -4.38
N PRO A 189 -11.28 15.90 -5.18
CA PRO A 189 -10.35 16.97 -5.50
C PRO A 189 -9.88 17.63 -4.20
N THR A 190 -8.70 18.22 -4.23
CA THR A 190 -8.20 18.99 -3.10
C THR A 190 -9.08 20.20 -2.78
N ASP A 191 -9.10 20.59 -1.51
CA ASP A 191 -9.93 21.69 -1.03
C ASP A 191 -9.36 23.05 -1.47
N HIS A 192 -10.21 24.08 -1.53
CA HIS A 192 -9.77 25.43 -1.90
C HIS A 192 -8.55 25.90 -1.11
N GLY A 193 -7.52 26.35 -1.84
CA GLY A 193 -6.24 26.79 -1.30
C GLY A 193 -5.16 25.72 -1.37
N TRP A 194 -5.48 24.44 -1.45
CA TRP A 194 -4.49 23.41 -1.74
C TRP A 194 -4.07 23.46 -3.22
N PRO A 195 -2.86 22.94 -3.55
CA PRO A 195 -2.53 22.62 -4.93
C PRO A 195 -3.58 21.71 -5.56
N ASP A 196 -3.86 21.88 -6.85
CA ASP A 196 -4.91 21.13 -7.55
C ASP A 196 -4.44 19.72 -7.90
N PHE A 197 -5.07 18.71 -7.32
CA PHE A 197 -4.92 17.30 -7.68
C PHE A 197 -6.10 16.48 -7.13
N MET A 198 -6.30 15.28 -7.67
CA MET A 198 -7.26 14.32 -7.16
C MET A 198 -6.66 13.52 -6.00
N ARG A 199 -7.27 13.58 -4.81
CA ARG A 199 -6.97 12.65 -3.71
C ARG A 199 -7.75 11.36 -3.95
N ILE A 200 -7.05 10.24 -3.93
CA ILE A 200 -7.67 8.92 -4.08
C ILE A 200 -7.50 8.17 -2.75
N HIS A 201 -8.59 7.67 -2.17
CA HIS A 201 -8.62 7.02 -0.86
C HIS A 201 -9.12 5.56 -0.97
N PRO A 202 -8.32 4.61 -1.49
CA PRO A 202 -8.79 3.23 -1.67
C PRO A 202 -9.07 2.51 -0.34
N VAL A 203 -8.42 2.93 0.74
CA VAL A 203 -8.54 2.31 2.06
C VAL A 203 -9.44 3.10 3.03
N ILE A 204 -10.26 4.05 2.53
CA ILE A 204 -11.01 5.00 3.38
C ILE A 204 -11.93 4.32 4.41
N ASP A 205 -12.54 3.20 4.03
CA ASP A 205 -13.51 2.46 4.85
C ASP A 205 -12.88 1.34 5.71
N TRP A 206 -11.55 1.22 5.71
CA TRP A 206 -10.85 0.22 6.51
C TRP A 206 -10.82 0.60 8.00
N HIS A 207 -11.09 -0.39 8.85
CA HIS A 207 -11.00 -0.30 10.30
C HIS A 207 -9.65 -0.80 10.81
N TYR A 208 -9.29 -0.37 12.01
CA TYR A 208 -8.00 -0.73 12.62
C TYR A 208 -7.77 -2.25 12.66
N ALA A 209 -8.78 -3.03 13.07
CA ALA A 209 -8.65 -4.48 13.14
C ALA A 209 -8.41 -5.13 11.77
N GLU A 210 -8.91 -4.53 10.70
CA GLU A 210 -8.79 -5.06 9.33
C GLU A 210 -7.37 -4.83 8.79
N ILE A 211 -6.79 -3.65 9.04
CA ILE A 211 -5.41 -3.33 8.67
C ILE A 211 -4.38 -4.29 9.30
N TRP A 212 -4.68 -4.85 10.48
CA TRP A 212 -3.83 -5.85 11.13
C TRP A 212 -4.17 -7.29 10.80
N THR A 213 -5.25 -7.53 10.06
CA THR A 213 -5.70 -8.88 9.67
C THR A 213 -5.26 -9.25 8.26
N VAL A 214 -5.06 -8.25 7.39
CA VAL A 214 -4.63 -8.43 5.99
C VAL A 214 -3.16 -8.85 5.89
#